data_AF-W9GUM4-F1
#
_entry.id   AF-W9GUM4-F1
#
_cell.length_a   1.000
_cell.length_b   1.000
_cell.length_c   1.000
_cell.angle_alpha   90.00
_cell.angle_beta   90.00
_cell.angle_gamma   90.00
#
_symmetry.space_group_name_H-M   'P 1'
#
loop_
_entity.id
_entity.type
_entity.pdbx_description
1 polymer ?
#
loop_
_entity_poly.entity_id
_entity_poly.type
_entity_poly.pdbx_seq_one_letter_code
_entity_poly.pdbx_strand_id
1 'polypeptide(L)'
;MKFAPATIVDPAQAFIIRWKSSGAGERANCQLFLSELCDLIQVPRPNPTRDDDRHNLYVFERTVAYPRAHGAVSTGRIDLYKRGCFVLEAKQGSDQKAQCLKSRRGMAVRGSNYWERSMSDARRQAVTYARALPDWEGWPPFVIVVDVGHSIELFADFSRTGAGHEHFPDPASYRILLGDLANSAIRQRLAKVWTAPFDLDPARAPPVPRLARGRAGKVAALA
;
A
#
# COMPACT_ATOMS: atom_id res chain seq x y z
N MET A 1 30.22 -29.61 -23.45
CA MET A 1 29.58 -29.16 -22.20
C MET A 1 28.21 -28.58 -22.54
N LYS A 2 27.11 -29.21 -22.08
CA LYS A 2 25.75 -28.66 -22.24
C LYS A 2 25.53 -27.72 -21.06
N PHE A 3 25.52 -26.41 -21.30
CA PHE A 3 25.05 -25.47 -20.29
C PHE A 3 23.57 -25.75 -20.06
N ALA A 4 23.19 -26.03 -18.81
CA ALA A 4 21.79 -26.09 -18.43
C ALA A 4 21.16 -24.72 -18.76
N PRO A 5 19.95 -24.68 -19.33
CA PRO A 5 19.27 -23.42 -19.59
C PRO A 5 19.10 -22.69 -18.26
N ALA A 6 19.54 -21.44 -18.19
CA ALA A 6 19.32 -20.58 -17.03
C ALA A 6 17.81 -20.56 -16.77
N THR A 7 17.38 -21.09 -15.63
CA THR A 7 15.99 -21.03 -15.20
C THR A 7 15.60 -19.56 -15.15
N ILE A 8 14.75 -19.11 -16.07
CA ILE A 8 14.18 -17.77 -16.01
C ILE A 8 13.27 -17.79 -14.77
N VAL A 9 13.80 -17.28 -13.65
CA VAL A 9 13.02 -17.13 -12.43
C VAL A 9 11.99 -16.04 -12.72
N ASP A 10 10.71 -16.36 -12.62
CA ASP A 10 9.63 -15.38 -12.69
C ASP A 10 9.96 -14.21 -11.74
N PRO A 11 10.07 -12.96 -12.23
CA PRO A 11 10.41 -11.80 -11.40
C PRO A 11 9.50 -11.65 -10.18
N ALA A 12 8.21 -11.99 -10.31
CA ALA A 12 7.29 -11.96 -9.18
C ALA A 12 7.66 -13.00 -8.13
N GLN A 13 7.94 -14.24 -8.55
CA GLN A 13 8.36 -15.30 -7.65
C GLN A 13 9.70 -14.98 -6.97
N ALA A 14 10.67 -14.41 -7.70
CA ALA A 14 11.94 -13.96 -7.15
C ALA A 14 11.75 -12.88 -6.07
N PHE A 15 10.92 -11.88 -6.35
CA PHE A 15 10.57 -10.82 -5.41
C PHE A 15 9.90 -11.38 -4.15
N ILE A 16 8.91 -12.27 -4.31
CA ILE A 16 8.19 -12.90 -3.20
C ILE A 16 9.14 -13.71 -2.33
N ILE A 17 10.02 -14.54 -2.91
CA ILE A 17 10.97 -15.35 -2.15
C ILE A 17 11.93 -14.46 -1.35
N ARG A 18 12.49 -13.42 -1.99
CA ARG A 18 13.39 -12.47 -1.36
C ARG A 18 12.75 -11.80 -0.15
N TRP A 19 11.56 -11.22 -0.33
CA TRP A 19 10.91 -10.42 0.71
C TRP A 19 10.11 -11.23 1.73
N LYS A 20 9.75 -12.48 1.43
CA LYS A 20 9.24 -13.41 2.44
C LYS A 20 10.30 -13.75 3.49
N SER A 21 11.58 -13.74 3.10
CA SER A 21 12.72 -14.02 3.98
C SER A 21 13.25 -12.80 4.72
N SER A 22 12.76 -11.59 4.44
CA SER A 22 13.31 -10.37 5.04
C SER A 22 12.96 -10.31 6.53
N GLY A 23 13.97 -10.48 7.38
CA GLY A 23 13.87 -10.37 8.84
C GLY A 23 13.86 -8.94 9.36
N ALA A 24 13.80 -8.81 10.68
CA ALA A 24 13.72 -7.55 11.44
C ALA A 24 14.94 -6.63 11.25
N GLY A 25 14.82 -5.66 10.34
CA GLY A 25 15.73 -4.53 10.14
C GLY A 25 14.93 -3.34 9.60
N GLU A 26 14.70 -2.33 10.44
CA GLU A 26 13.76 -1.23 10.14
C GLU A 26 14.37 -0.07 9.34
N ARG A 27 13.49 0.59 8.59
CA ARG A 27 13.67 1.73 7.65
C ARG A 27 14.49 1.42 6.38
N ALA A 28 15.67 0.82 6.48
CA ALA A 28 16.50 0.49 5.31
C ALA A 28 15.81 -0.51 4.36
N ASN A 29 15.13 -1.52 4.93
CA ASN A 29 14.39 -2.51 4.15
C ASN A 29 13.15 -1.92 3.46
N CYS A 30 12.56 -0.85 4.00
CA CYS A 30 11.37 -0.23 3.42
C CYS A 30 11.65 0.43 2.06
N GLN A 31 12.66 1.33 2.00
CA GLN A 31 12.98 2.01 0.75
C GLN A 31 13.46 1.02 -0.33
N LEU A 32 14.22 0.00 0.08
CA LEU A 32 14.66 -1.06 -0.82
C LEU A 32 13.46 -1.89 -1.33
N PHE A 33 12.55 -2.31 -0.45
CA PHE A 33 11.33 -3.03 -0.81
C PHE A 33 10.49 -2.24 -1.80
N LEU A 34 10.23 -0.96 -1.51
CA LEU A 34 9.40 -0.11 -2.35
C LEU A 34 10.06 0.19 -3.70
N SER A 35 11.39 0.31 -3.73
CA SER A 35 12.14 0.48 -4.99
C SER A 35 12.05 -0.78 -5.86
N GLU A 36 12.28 -1.95 -5.28
CA GLU A 36 12.14 -3.24 -6.00
C GLU A 36 10.69 -3.54 -6.39
N LEU A 37 9.71 -3.11 -5.58
CA LEU A 37 8.29 -3.19 -5.93
C LEU A 37 7.97 -2.34 -7.16
N CYS A 38 8.54 -1.13 -7.27
CA CYS A 38 8.38 -0.29 -8.44
C CYS A 38 8.89 -0.99 -9.70
N ASP A 39 10.02 -1.68 -9.63
CA ASP A 39 10.54 -2.47 -10.76
C ASP A 39 9.60 -3.62 -11.11
N LEU A 40 9.11 -4.35 -10.10
CA LEU A 40 8.20 -5.48 -10.28
C LEU A 40 6.89 -5.06 -10.97
N ILE A 41 6.33 -3.91 -10.60
CA ILE A 41 5.10 -3.37 -11.20
C ILE A 41 5.39 -2.46 -12.41
N GLN A 42 6.66 -2.36 -12.82
CA GLN A 42 7.14 -1.65 -14.01
C GLN A 42 6.77 -0.16 -14.04
N VAL A 43 6.92 0.52 -12.91
CA VAL A 43 6.74 1.97 -12.79
C VAL A 43 8.07 2.66 -12.43
N PRO A 44 8.21 3.97 -12.70
CA PRO A 44 9.41 4.70 -12.27
C PRO A 44 9.64 4.57 -10.77
N ARG A 45 10.91 4.54 -10.36
CA ARG A 45 11.29 4.63 -8.94
C ARG A 45 11.16 6.07 -8.42
N PRO A 46 11.08 6.28 -7.09
CA PRO A 46 11.07 7.62 -6.50
C PRO A 46 12.36 8.39 -6.80
N ASN A 47 12.24 9.72 -6.88
CA ASN A 47 13.38 10.62 -7.07
C ASN A 47 14.10 10.90 -5.74
N PRO A 48 15.37 11.34 -5.78
CA PRO A 48 16.04 11.92 -4.61
C PRO A 48 15.29 13.16 -4.10
N THR A 49 15.20 13.27 -2.77
CA THR A 49 14.61 14.43 -2.09
C THR A 49 15.47 15.68 -2.33
N ARG A 50 14.82 16.83 -2.49
CA ARG A 50 15.43 18.16 -2.63
C ARG A 50 15.01 19.07 -1.47
N ASP A 51 15.75 20.16 -1.27
CA ASP A 51 15.47 21.13 -0.21
C ASP A 51 14.11 21.83 -0.38
N ASP A 52 13.72 22.16 -1.61
CA ASP A 52 12.41 22.73 -1.91
C ASP A 52 11.38 21.63 -2.21
N ASP A 53 10.47 21.48 -1.26
CA ASP A 53 9.34 20.55 -1.27
C ASP A 53 8.42 20.67 -2.48
N ARG A 54 8.40 21.82 -3.18
CA ARG A 54 7.64 21.98 -4.43
C ARG A 54 8.16 21.10 -5.56
N HIS A 55 9.41 20.64 -5.48
CA HIS A 55 10.03 19.71 -6.43
C HIS A 55 9.93 18.25 -5.97
N ASN A 56 9.49 18.00 -4.74
CA ASN A 56 9.40 16.68 -4.12
C ASN A 56 8.09 15.97 -4.48
N LEU A 57 7.87 15.80 -5.80
CA LEU A 57 6.60 15.29 -6.36
C LEU A 57 6.47 13.78 -6.28
N TYR A 58 7.59 13.06 -6.23
CA TYR A 58 7.63 11.63 -6.05
C TYR A 58 8.93 11.26 -5.34
N VAL A 59 8.91 11.21 -4.01
CA VAL A 59 10.11 11.07 -3.17
C VAL A 59 9.81 10.23 -1.94
N PHE A 60 10.86 9.61 -1.40
CA PHE A 60 10.82 9.08 -0.05
C PHE A 60 10.90 10.21 0.98
N GLU A 61 10.39 9.96 2.18
CA GLU A 61 10.59 10.81 3.36
C GLU A 61 10.12 12.26 3.16
N ARG A 62 9.01 12.47 2.43
CA ARG A 62 8.43 13.81 2.20
C ARG A 62 7.98 14.43 3.52
N THR A 63 8.57 15.58 3.86
CA THR A 63 8.18 16.35 5.04
C THR A 63 6.79 16.95 4.84
N VAL A 64 5.97 17.02 5.89
CA VAL A 64 4.74 17.84 5.91
C VAL A 64 4.71 18.67 7.18
N ALA A 65 4.08 19.83 7.13
CA ALA A 65 3.98 20.75 8.26
C ALA A 65 2.59 20.68 8.88
N TYR A 66 2.53 20.64 10.20
CA TYR A 66 1.30 20.77 10.97
C TYR A 66 1.33 22.12 11.70
N PRO A 67 0.50 23.08 11.28
CA PRO A 67 0.29 24.30 12.04
C PRO A 67 -0.25 23.96 13.43
N ARG A 68 0.31 24.57 14.47
CA ARG A 68 -0.13 24.46 15.87
C ARG A 68 -0.59 25.84 16.37
N ALA A 69 -1.22 25.85 17.55
CA ALA A 69 -1.58 27.08 18.22
C ALA A 69 -0.35 27.98 18.44
N HIS A 70 -0.56 29.30 18.46
CA HIS A 70 0.48 30.30 18.70
C HIS A 70 1.64 30.30 17.69
N GLY A 71 1.39 29.84 16.45
CA GLY A 71 2.38 29.90 15.36
C GLY A 71 3.47 28.83 15.41
N ALA A 72 3.40 27.90 16.38
CA ALA A 72 4.30 26.75 16.38
C ALA A 72 3.99 25.82 15.19
N VAL A 73 5.02 25.14 14.69
CA VAL A 73 4.89 24.16 13.61
C VAL A 73 5.55 22.86 14.05
N SER A 74 4.81 21.76 14.00
CA SER A 74 5.42 20.42 14.11
C SER A 74 5.51 19.81 12.72
N THR A 75 6.49 18.96 12.47
CA THR A 75 6.65 18.29 11.19
C THR A 75 6.28 16.82 11.26
N GLY A 76 5.80 16.30 10.13
CA GLY A 76 5.60 14.89 9.86
C GLY A 76 6.48 14.46 8.69
N ARG A 77 6.65 13.15 8.50
CA ARG A 77 7.44 12.61 7.40
C ARG A 77 6.74 11.40 6.79
N ILE A 78 6.27 11.57 5.56
CA ILE A 78 5.62 10.51 4.78
C ILE A 78 6.70 9.56 4.28
N ASP A 79 6.54 8.25 4.47
CA ASP A 79 7.54 7.29 4.02
C ASP A 79 7.73 7.31 2.50
N LEU A 80 6.64 7.27 1.72
CA LEU A 80 6.68 7.49 0.27
C LEU A 80 5.49 8.34 -0.19
N TYR A 81 5.79 9.42 -0.91
CA TYR A 81 4.78 10.34 -1.44
C TYR A 81 4.86 10.39 -2.95
N LYS A 82 3.72 10.34 -3.64
CA LYS A 82 3.59 10.66 -5.06
C LYS A 82 2.41 11.58 -5.31
N ARG A 83 2.68 12.82 -5.71
CA ARG A 83 1.67 13.86 -5.96
C ARG A 83 0.61 13.38 -6.95
N GLY A 84 -0.65 13.60 -6.60
CA GLY A 84 -1.79 13.19 -7.40
C GLY A 84 -2.03 11.67 -7.45
N CYS A 85 -1.23 10.86 -6.76
CA CYS A 85 -1.36 9.41 -6.73
C CYS A 85 -1.64 8.90 -5.32
N PHE A 86 -0.67 9.03 -4.41
CA PHE A 86 -0.80 8.44 -3.09
C PHE A 86 0.08 9.07 -2.01
N VAL A 87 -0.33 8.85 -0.77
CA VAL A 87 0.52 8.88 0.43
C VAL A 87 0.67 7.45 0.94
N LEU A 88 1.89 7.03 1.23
CA LEU A 88 2.20 5.69 1.71
C LEU A 88 2.93 5.74 3.06
N GLU A 89 2.42 4.97 4.02
CA GLU A 89 3.06 4.71 5.31
C GLU A 89 3.49 3.23 5.37
N ALA A 90 4.73 2.97 5.77
CA ALA A 90 5.26 1.61 5.88
C ALA A 90 5.47 1.22 7.34
N LYS A 91 5.19 -0.04 7.63
CA LYS A 91 5.45 -0.72 8.90
C LYS A 91 6.26 -1.98 8.62
N GLN A 92 6.81 -2.54 9.67
CA GLN A 92 7.49 -3.83 9.63
C GLN A 92 6.95 -4.72 10.75
N GLY A 93 5.99 -5.57 10.39
CA GLY A 93 5.54 -6.65 11.25
C GLY A 93 6.60 -7.73 11.41
N SER A 94 6.42 -8.61 12.39
CA SER A 94 7.26 -9.80 12.56
C SER A 94 6.45 -11.09 12.51
N ASP A 95 7.06 -12.14 11.96
CA ASP A 95 6.47 -13.51 11.94
C ASP A 95 6.77 -14.30 13.23
N GLN A 96 7.61 -13.77 14.13
CA GLN A 96 8.00 -14.49 15.34
C GLN A 96 6.83 -14.51 16.33
N LYS A 97 6.34 -15.71 16.68
CA LYS A 97 5.53 -15.90 17.89
C LYS A 97 6.30 -15.33 19.07
N ALA A 98 5.62 -14.55 19.91
CA ALA A 98 6.16 -13.75 21.02
C ALA A 98 6.83 -14.57 22.16
N GLN A 99 7.48 -15.69 21.88
CA GLN A 99 7.97 -16.63 22.90
C GLN A 99 9.43 -16.45 23.27
N CYS A 100 10.27 -15.77 22.48
CA CYS A 100 11.68 -15.59 22.82
C CYS A 100 12.17 -14.21 22.36
N LEU A 101 12.87 -13.55 23.27
CA LEU A 101 13.50 -12.23 23.14
C LEU A 101 12.53 -11.07 23.37
N LYS A 102 12.75 -10.39 24.50
CA LYS A 102 12.32 -9.02 24.82
C LYS A 102 11.84 -8.30 23.56
N SER A 103 10.51 -8.14 23.44
CA SER A 103 9.84 -7.39 22.38
C SER A 103 10.73 -6.21 21.97
N ARG A 104 11.35 -6.32 20.79
CA ARG A 104 12.03 -5.18 20.18
C ARG A 104 10.91 -4.18 19.92
N ARG A 105 10.92 -3.07 20.68
CA ARG A 105 9.92 -1.99 20.57
C ARG A 105 9.71 -1.68 19.09
N GLY A 106 8.48 -1.86 18.58
CA GLY A 106 8.10 -1.47 17.22
C GLY A 106 7.47 -2.57 16.35
N MET A 107 7.79 -3.86 16.58
CA MET A 107 7.35 -4.92 15.66
C MET A 107 6.17 -5.73 16.19
N ALA A 108 5.02 -5.61 15.54
CA ALA A 108 3.82 -6.39 15.87
C ALA A 108 3.85 -7.79 15.23
N VAL A 109 3.39 -8.81 15.96
CA VAL A 109 3.28 -10.18 15.42
C VAL A 109 2.12 -10.25 14.42
N ARG A 110 2.39 -10.63 13.17
CA ARG A 110 1.38 -10.69 12.09
C ARG A 110 0.20 -11.58 12.44
N GLY A 111 -0.99 -11.16 12.04
CA GLY A 111 -2.26 -11.84 12.37
C GLY A 111 -2.72 -11.69 13.83
N SER A 112 -1.98 -10.99 14.68
CA SER A 112 -2.43 -10.65 16.04
C SER A 112 -3.30 -9.39 16.06
N ASN A 113 -4.14 -9.25 17.09
CA ASN A 113 -4.90 -8.01 17.33
C ASN A 113 -4.00 -6.77 17.45
N TYR A 114 -2.77 -6.93 17.95
CA TYR A 114 -1.82 -5.83 18.05
C TYR A 114 -1.29 -5.41 16.67
N TRP A 115 -1.07 -6.36 15.76
CA TRP A 115 -0.69 -6.06 14.38
C TRP A 115 -1.81 -5.38 13.61
N GLU A 116 -3.05 -5.87 13.73
CA GLU A 116 -4.21 -5.20 13.13
C GLU A 116 -4.37 -3.75 13.62
N ARG A 117 -4.16 -3.51 14.92
CA ARG A 117 -4.12 -2.15 15.47
C ARG A 117 -2.99 -1.32 14.87
N SER A 118 -1.78 -1.88 14.76
CA SER A 118 -0.63 -1.18 14.15
C SER A 118 -0.90 -0.78 12.70
N MET A 119 -1.52 -1.66 11.89
CA MET A 119 -1.93 -1.35 10.51
C MET A 119 -3.02 -0.27 10.47
N SER A 120 -4.00 -0.33 11.38
CA SER A 120 -5.03 0.71 11.52
C SER A 120 -4.43 2.07 11.91
N ASP A 121 -3.46 2.08 12.82
CA ASP A 121 -2.76 3.28 13.28
C ASP A 121 -1.93 3.89 12.13
N ALA A 122 -1.27 3.05 11.33
CA ALA A 122 -0.55 3.46 10.12
C ALA A 122 -1.48 4.12 9.09
N ARG A 123 -2.68 3.56 8.87
CA ARG A 123 -3.69 4.18 8.00
C ARG A 123 -4.10 5.55 8.52
N ARG A 124 -4.39 5.68 9.83
CA ARG A 124 -4.76 6.98 10.42
C ARG A 124 -3.63 8.01 10.27
N GLN A 125 -2.38 7.56 10.42
CA GLN A 125 -1.20 8.40 10.22
C GLN A 125 -1.08 8.86 8.76
N ALA A 126 -1.24 7.95 7.78
CA ALA A 126 -1.22 8.30 6.36
C ALA A 126 -2.35 9.27 5.96
N VAL A 127 -3.57 9.09 6.51
CA VAL A 127 -4.68 10.06 6.31
C VAL A 127 -4.35 11.42 6.93
N THR A 128 -3.67 11.43 8.08
CA THR A 128 -3.23 12.68 8.73
C THR A 128 -2.17 13.39 7.89
N TYR A 129 -1.28 12.65 7.21
CA TYR A 129 -0.36 13.23 6.25
C TYR A 129 -1.05 13.79 5.01
N ALA A 130 -1.99 13.05 4.43
CA ALA A 130 -2.78 13.51 3.29
C ALA A 130 -3.49 14.85 3.58
N ARG A 131 -4.00 15.01 4.82
CA ARG A 131 -4.61 16.25 5.34
C ARG A 131 -3.66 17.42 5.48
N ALA A 132 -2.37 17.15 5.66
CA ALA A 132 -1.34 18.16 5.90
C ALA A 132 -0.60 18.56 4.61
N LEU A 133 -0.95 17.97 3.47
CA LEU A 133 -0.45 18.41 2.18
C LEU A 133 -0.99 19.81 1.85
N PRO A 134 -0.22 20.65 1.14
CA PRO A 134 -0.70 21.95 0.70
C PRO A 134 -1.94 21.85 -0.19
N ASP A 135 -2.89 22.78 -0.05
CA ASP A 135 -4.17 22.78 -0.79
C ASP A 135 -4.00 22.69 -2.32
N TRP A 136 -2.95 23.32 -2.85
CA TRP A 136 -2.65 23.34 -4.29
C TRP A 136 -2.20 21.98 -4.84
N GLU A 137 -1.76 21.05 -3.98
CA GLU A 137 -1.47 19.66 -4.38
C GLU A 137 -2.74 18.81 -4.43
N GLY A 138 -3.80 19.24 -3.72
CA GLY A 138 -5.05 18.52 -3.55
C GLY A 138 -4.90 17.23 -2.76
N TRP A 139 -6.03 16.56 -2.51
CA TRP A 139 -6.04 15.30 -1.78
C TRP A 139 -5.57 14.14 -2.68
N PRO A 140 -4.67 13.28 -2.19
CA PRO A 140 -4.20 12.13 -2.94
C PRO A 140 -5.34 11.11 -3.12
N PRO A 141 -5.55 10.54 -4.32
CA PRO A 141 -6.59 9.55 -4.55
C PRO A 141 -6.43 8.29 -3.71
N PHE A 142 -5.20 7.90 -3.37
CA PHE A 142 -4.92 6.74 -2.55
C PHE A 142 -4.18 7.06 -1.24
N VAL A 143 -4.52 6.31 -0.21
CA VAL A 143 -3.70 6.08 0.98
C VAL A 143 -3.27 4.62 0.94
N ILE A 144 -1.98 4.37 1.16
CA ILE A 144 -1.40 3.02 1.11
C ILE A 144 -0.75 2.73 2.45
N VAL A 145 -0.99 1.54 2.99
CA VAL A 145 -0.24 1.02 4.14
C VAL A 145 0.51 -0.23 3.73
N VAL A 146 1.80 -0.32 4.03
CA VAL A 146 2.63 -1.48 3.70
C VAL A 146 3.15 -2.13 4.97
N ASP A 147 2.98 -3.44 5.13
CA ASP A 147 3.83 -4.25 5.99
C ASP A 147 4.90 -4.90 5.10
N VAL A 148 6.15 -4.46 5.25
CA VAL A 148 7.28 -4.85 4.38
C VAL A 148 7.42 -6.38 4.37
N GLY A 149 7.34 -6.96 3.17
CA GLY A 149 7.42 -8.40 2.99
C GLY A 149 6.16 -9.17 3.42
N HIS A 150 5.02 -8.51 3.61
CA HIS A 150 3.79 -9.19 4.02
C HIS A 150 2.53 -8.70 3.32
N SER A 151 2.23 -7.40 3.37
CA SER A 151 0.98 -6.89 2.80
C SER A 151 1.09 -5.45 2.29
N ILE A 152 0.22 -5.13 1.34
CA ILE A 152 -0.03 -3.80 0.79
C ILE A 152 -1.54 -3.55 0.87
N GLU A 153 -1.96 -2.58 1.67
CA GLU A 153 -3.37 -2.21 1.84
C GLU A 153 -3.68 -0.94 1.05
N LEU A 154 -4.75 -0.97 0.26
CA LEU A 154 -5.18 0.15 -0.56
C LEU A 154 -6.47 0.77 -0.02
N PHE A 155 -6.44 2.09 0.13
CA PHE A 155 -7.62 2.88 0.48
C PHE A 155 -7.78 4.02 -0.52
N ALA A 156 -8.98 4.23 -1.05
CA ALA A 156 -9.23 5.19 -2.14
C ALA A 156 -10.26 6.26 -1.76
N ASP A 157 -10.01 7.48 -2.19
CA ASP A 157 -10.98 8.58 -2.26
C ASP A 157 -10.87 9.24 -3.66
N PHE A 158 -11.66 8.74 -4.62
CA PHE A 158 -11.69 9.29 -5.97
C PHE A 158 -12.38 10.66 -6.06
N SER A 159 -13.17 11.04 -5.05
CA SER A 159 -13.81 12.36 -4.99
C SER A 159 -12.81 13.47 -4.67
N ARG A 160 -11.67 13.12 -4.06
CA ARG A 160 -10.66 14.06 -3.53
C ARG A 160 -11.22 15.08 -2.54
N THR A 161 -12.28 14.72 -1.82
CA THR A 161 -12.89 15.58 -0.81
C THR A 161 -12.26 15.38 0.57
N GLY A 162 -11.49 14.30 0.76
CA GLY A 162 -10.95 13.94 2.06
C GLY A 162 -11.99 13.36 3.02
N ALA A 163 -13.20 13.08 2.52
CA ALA A 163 -14.34 12.58 3.29
C ALA A 163 -14.15 11.14 3.80
N GLY A 164 -13.26 10.38 3.17
CA GLY A 164 -12.72 9.14 3.73
C GLY A 164 -12.12 8.25 2.65
N HIS A 165 -10.82 7.97 2.74
CA HIS A 165 -10.22 6.88 1.97
C HIS A 165 -10.86 5.56 2.40
N GLU A 166 -11.68 4.95 1.56
CA GLU A 166 -12.37 3.68 1.83
C GLU A 166 -11.57 2.47 1.34
N HIS A 167 -11.89 1.26 1.81
CA HIS A 167 -11.24 0.02 1.35
C HIS A 167 -11.36 -0.13 -0.17
N PHE A 168 -10.23 -0.30 -0.87
CA PHE A 168 -10.21 -0.46 -2.32
C PHE A 168 -9.55 -1.78 -2.74
N PRO A 169 -10.14 -2.57 -3.65
CA PRO A 169 -11.38 -2.30 -4.39
C PRO A 169 -12.65 -2.50 -3.54
N ASP A 170 -12.54 -3.27 -2.46
CA ASP A 170 -13.64 -3.60 -1.57
C ASP A 170 -13.10 -4.06 -0.18
N PRO A 171 -13.95 -4.13 0.86
CA PRO A 171 -13.53 -4.56 2.20
C PRO A 171 -12.98 -5.99 2.31
N ALA A 172 -13.23 -6.86 1.33
CA ALA A 172 -12.73 -8.24 1.35
C ALA A 172 -11.35 -8.37 0.68
N SER A 173 -11.00 -7.46 -0.23
CA SER A 173 -9.82 -7.60 -1.11
C SER A 173 -8.86 -6.41 -1.04
N TYR A 174 -9.02 -5.50 -0.07
CA TYR A 174 -8.19 -4.30 0.06
C TYR A 174 -6.75 -4.58 0.49
N ARG A 175 -6.55 -5.69 1.20
CA ARG A 175 -5.24 -6.15 1.67
C ARG A 175 -4.67 -7.15 0.68
N ILE A 176 -3.66 -6.73 -0.06
CA ILE A 176 -2.89 -7.55 -0.99
C ILE A 176 -1.76 -8.20 -0.21
N LEU A 177 -1.75 -9.52 -0.08
CA LEU A 177 -0.64 -10.23 0.55
C LEU A 177 0.54 -10.34 -0.41
N LEU A 178 1.76 -10.54 0.13
CA LEU A 178 2.97 -10.64 -0.69
C LEU A 178 2.83 -11.71 -1.78
N GLY A 179 2.24 -12.87 -1.45
CA GLY A 179 2.00 -13.95 -2.39
C GLY A 179 1.06 -13.60 -3.55
N ASP A 180 0.13 -12.65 -3.34
CA ASP A 180 -0.83 -12.22 -4.37
C ASP A 180 -0.14 -11.46 -5.50
N LEU A 181 1.09 -10.97 -5.29
CA LEU A 181 1.91 -10.36 -6.32
C LEU A 181 2.31 -11.33 -7.43
N ALA A 182 2.11 -12.65 -7.27
CA ALA A 182 2.22 -13.62 -8.37
C ALA A 182 1.14 -13.37 -9.44
N ASN A 183 -0.02 -12.82 -9.06
CA ASN A 183 -1.09 -12.49 -9.98
C ASN A 183 -0.79 -11.18 -10.74
N SER A 184 -0.72 -11.25 -12.06
CA SER A 184 -0.44 -10.09 -12.92
C SER A 184 -1.52 -9.00 -12.83
N ALA A 185 -2.78 -9.35 -12.60
CA ALA A 185 -3.86 -8.36 -12.46
C ALA A 185 -3.69 -7.49 -11.20
N ILE A 186 -3.16 -8.06 -10.11
CA ILE A 186 -2.82 -7.32 -8.90
C ILE A 186 -1.65 -6.35 -9.17
N ARG A 187 -0.61 -6.81 -9.87
CA ARG A 187 0.51 -5.95 -10.27
C ARG A 187 0.06 -4.81 -11.19
N GLN A 188 -0.82 -5.08 -12.15
CA GLN A 188 -1.40 -4.06 -13.02
C GLN A 188 -2.25 -3.04 -12.25
N ARG A 189 -3.03 -3.48 -11.25
CA ARG A 189 -3.76 -2.58 -10.36
C ARG A 189 -2.79 -1.67 -9.60
N LEU A 190 -1.74 -2.21 -9.00
CA LEU A 190 -0.73 -1.42 -8.30
C LEU A 190 -0.01 -0.44 -9.24
N ALA A 191 0.33 -0.86 -10.47
CA ALA A 191 0.90 0.03 -11.47
C ALA A 191 -0.04 1.22 -11.77
N LYS A 192 -1.34 0.98 -11.89
CA LYS A 192 -2.35 2.05 -12.05
C LYS A 192 -2.42 2.98 -10.84
N VAL A 193 -2.38 2.45 -9.61
CA VAL A 193 -2.30 3.28 -8.39
C VAL A 193 -1.11 4.26 -8.48
N TRP A 194 0.02 3.81 -9.03
CA TRP A 194 1.21 4.64 -9.19
C TRP A 194 1.15 5.64 -10.35
N THR A 195 0.38 5.37 -11.41
CA THR A 195 0.54 6.10 -12.70
C THR A 195 -0.72 6.80 -13.15
N ALA A 196 -1.88 6.16 -12.97
CA ALA A 196 -3.19 6.63 -13.43
C ALA A 196 -4.26 6.18 -12.43
N PRO A 197 -4.25 6.71 -11.19
CA PRO A 197 -5.13 6.21 -10.12
C PRO A 197 -6.61 6.33 -10.47
N PHE A 198 -7.02 7.36 -11.22
CA PHE A 198 -8.41 7.56 -11.61
C PHE A 198 -8.92 6.53 -12.64
N ASP A 199 -8.05 5.78 -13.31
CA ASP A 199 -8.46 4.67 -14.18
C ASP A 199 -9.01 3.48 -13.37
N LEU A 200 -8.90 3.54 -12.04
CA LEU A 200 -9.44 2.57 -11.09
C LEU A 200 -10.77 3.02 -10.48
N ASP A 201 -11.26 4.22 -10.81
CA ASP A 201 -12.52 4.76 -10.29
C ASP A 201 -13.71 3.95 -10.84
N PRO A 202 -14.47 3.25 -9.98
CA PRO A 202 -15.63 2.48 -10.40
C PRO A 202 -16.70 3.32 -11.11
N ALA A 203 -16.81 4.62 -10.80
CA ALA A 203 -17.75 5.52 -11.46
C ALA A 203 -17.38 5.81 -12.92
N ARG A 204 -16.13 5.57 -13.32
CA ARG A 204 -15.63 5.71 -14.69
C ARG A 204 -15.66 4.40 -15.47
N ALA A 205 -15.85 3.27 -14.79
CA ALA A 205 -15.98 1.99 -15.46
C ALA A 205 -17.32 1.90 -16.21
N PRO A 206 -17.35 1.37 -17.44
CA PRO A 206 -18.62 1.07 -18.10
C PRO A 206 -19.45 0.11 -17.22
N PRO A 207 -20.78 0.26 -17.16
CA PRO A 207 -21.62 -0.56 -16.29
C PRO A 207 -21.42 -2.04 -16.62
N VAL A 208 -20.92 -2.81 -15.65
CA VAL A 208 -20.79 -4.26 -15.77
C VAL A 208 -22.19 -4.86 -15.64
N PRO A 209 -22.68 -5.65 -16.62
CA PRO A 209 -23.97 -6.33 -16.50
C PRO A 209 -23.95 -7.21 -15.26
N ARG A 210 -24.86 -6.92 -14.32
CA ARG A 210 -25.02 -7.72 -13.11
C ARG A 210 -25.53 -9.09 -13.53
N LEU A 211 -24.66 -10.10 -13.53
CA LEU A 211 -25.08 -11.51 -13.67
C LEU A 211 -26.11 -11.81 -12.58
N ALA A 212 -27.36 -11.97 -12.99
CA ALA A 212 -28.46 -12.32 -12.10
C ALA A 212 -28.10 -13.65 -11.42
N ARG A 213 -27.88 -13.63 -10.11
CA ARG A 213 -27.80 -14.87 -9.32
C ARG A 213 -29.16 -15.56 -9.45
N GLY A 214 -29.19 -16.67 -10.18
CA GLY A 214 -30.36 -17.53 -10.27
C GLY A 214 -30.79 -17.94 -8.86
N ARG A 215 -32.05 -17.66 -8.52
CA ARG A 215 -32.72 -18.25 -7.36
C ARG A 215 -32.80 -19.76 -7.61
N ALA A 216 -32.03 -20.54 -6.86
CA ALA A 216 -32.26 -21.97 -6.73
C ALA A 216 -33.65 -22.18 -6.09
N GLY A 217 -34.61 -22.66 -6.88
CA GLY A 217 -35.94 -23.01 -6.41
C GLY A 217 -35.85 -24.18 -5.44
N LYS A 218 -36.41 -24.00 -4.24
CA LYS A 218 -36.78 -25.11 -3.37
C LYS A 218 -37.94 -25.85 -4.02
N VAL A 219 -37.69 -27.07 -4.50
CA VAL A 219 -38.75 -28.03 -4.83
C VAL A 219 -39.24 -28.60 -3.50
N ALA A 220 -40.46 -28.22 -3.11
CA ALA A 220 -41.17 -28.87 -2.02
C ALA A 220 -41.80 -30.15 -2.58
N ALA A 221 -41.43 -31.30 -2.01
CA ALA A 221 -42.15 -32.55 -2.22
C ALA A 221 -43.48 -32.49 -1.46
N LEU A 222 -44.58 -32.71 -2.17
CA LEU A 222 -45.90 -32.97 -1.60
C LEU A 222 -46.10 -34.47 -1.44
N ALA A 223 -46.91 -34.82 -0.44
CA ALA A 223 -47.35 -36.14 -0.02
C ALA A 223 -48.02 -36.96 -1.14
#